data_AF-A0A8S3IQI1-F1
#
_entry.id   AF-A0A8S3IQI1-F1
#
_cell.length_a   1.000
_cell.length_b   1.000
_cell.length_c   1.000
_cell.angle_alpha   90.00
_cell.angle_beta   90.00
_cell.angle_gamma   90.00
#
_symmetry.space_group_name_H-M   'P 1'
#
loop_
_entity.id
_entity.type
_entity.pdbx_description
1 polymer ?
#
loop_
_entity_poly.entity_id
_entity_poly.type
_entity_poly.pdbx_seq_one_letter_code
_entity_poly.pdbx_strand_id
1 'polypeptide(L)'
;IGGLGGEKSRWMQAAKDLTHQYDNLIGDILLSSGVIAYLGAFTAVFRQDTANEWLKLIEEKNLPRSSSFSLVGTLGEPVVIRAWNIAGLPSDSFSIENGIILSNSRRWPLMIDPQGQANKWIKNMEKPKNLHVIKPSDSDYVRVLENCIQFGHPVLMENIGEEIDPMLEPLLLKQTFKQGGSLCIKLGDSVIEYSPDFR
;
A
#
# COMPACT_ATOMS: atom_id res chain seq x y z
N ILE A 1 19.53 -39.77 -11.56
CA ILE A 1 18.17 -39.96 -12.14
C ILE A 1 17.04 -39.89 -11.08
N GLY A 2 17.29 -40.08 -9.78
CA GLY A 2 16.26 -40.01 -8.72
C GLY A 2 15.70 -38.62 -8.34
N GLY A 3 16.33 -37.51 -8.76
CA GLY A 3 15.84 -36.15 -8.45
C GLY A 3 14.64 -35.69 -9.30
N LEU A 4 14.44 -36.27 -10.49
CA LEU A 4 13.41 -35.86 -11.44
C LEU A 4 12.00 -36.30 -11.04
N GLY A 5 11.88 -37.43 -10.33
CA GLY A 5 10.58 -37.96 -9.87
C GLY A 5 9.99 -37.13 -8.72
N GLY A 6 10.82 -36.73 -7.77
CA GLY A 6 10.40 -35.84 -6.67
C GLY A 6 10.00 -34.46 -7.18
N GLU A 7 10.75 -33.93 -8.15
CA GLU A 7 10.46 -32.64 -8.77
C GLU A 7 9.17 -32.70 -9.59
N LYS A 8 8.92 -33.76 -10.36
CA LYS A 8 7.64 -33.96 -11.07
C LYS A 8 6.45 -33.93 -10.10
N SER A 9 6.53 -34.62 -8.97
CA SER A 9 5.47 -34.63 -7.96
C SER A 9 5.24 -33.24 -7.35
N ARG A 10 6.32 -32.51 -7.06
CA ARG A 10 6.25 -31.14 -6.53
C ARG A 10 5.56 -30.18 -7.51
N TRP A 11 5.89 -30.27 -8.79
CA TRP A 11 5.29 -29.44 -9.84
C TRP A 11 3.82 -29.79 -10.07
N MET A 12 3.46 -31.08 -10.03
CA MET A 12 2.06 -31.52 -10.10
C MET A 12 1.24 -31.02 -8.92
N GLN A 13 1.81 -31.01 -7.71
CA GLN A 13 1.13 -30.45 -6.54
C GLN A 13 0.97 -28.93 -6.68
N ALA A 14 2.03 -28.21 -7.04
CA ALA A 14 1.97 -26.76 -7.25
C ALA A 14 0.94 -26.37 -8.32
N ALA A 15 0.83 -27.13 -9.42
CA ALA A 15 -0.18 -26.90 -10.43
C ALA A 15 -1.62 -27.08 -9.90
N LYS A 16 -1.86 -28.07 -9.04
CA LYS A 16 -3.16 -28.26 -8.37
C LYS A 16 -3.48 -27.11 -7.43
N ASP A 17 -2.51 -26.71 -6.60
CA ASP A 17 -2.68 -25.63 -5.64
C ASP A 17 -2.96 -24.30 -6.36
N LEU A 18 -2.26 -24.03 -7.47
CA LEU A 18 -2.49 -22.87 -8.33
C LEU A 18 -3.88 -22.89 -8.98
N THR A 19 -4.34 -24.06 -9.43
CA THR A 19 -5.69 -24.20 -9.99
C THR A 19 -6.75 -23.87 -8.93
N HIS A 20 -6.58 -24.40 -7.72
CA HIS A 20 -7.49 -24.11 -6.60
C HIS A 20 -7.48 -22.62 -6.21
N GLN A 21 -6.33 -21.95 -6.23
CA GLN A 21 -6.24 -20.51 -5.99
C GLN A 21 -6.91 -19.71 -7.12
N TYR A 22 -6.70 -20.12 -8.37
CA TYR A 22 -7.30 -19.48 -9.53
C TYR A 22 -8.83 -19.54 -9.50
N ASP A 23 -9.39 -20.70 -9.15
CA ASP A 23 -10.85 -20.90 -9.07
C ASP A 23 -11.48 -19.99 -8.00
N ASN A 24 -10.77 -19.73 -6.90
CA ASN A 24 -11.25 -18.93 -5.76
C ASN A 24 -10.87 -17.44 -5.82
N LEU A 25 -10.10 -17.05 -6.84
CA LEU A 25 -9.47 -15.73 -6.94
C LEU A 25 -10.46 -14.58 -6.87
N ILE A 26 -11.64 -14.74 -7.47
CA ILE A 26 -12.63 -13.67 -7.59
C ILE A 26 -13.12 -13.21 -6.21
N GLY A 27 -13.52 -14.13 -5.34
CA GLY A 27 -13.99 -13.80 -3.99
C GLY A 27 -12.88 -13.25 -3.11
N ASP A 28 -11.68 -13.84 -3.20
CA ASP A 28 -10.54 -13.45 -2.37
C ASP A 28 -10.07 -12.03 -2.73
N ILE A 29 -9.97 -11.70 -4.02
CA ILE A 29 -9.61 -10.35 -4.49
C ILE A 29 -10.70 -9.33 -4.15
N LEU A 30 -11.98 -9.70 -4.24
CA LEU A 30 -13.08 -8.81 -3.86
C LEU A 30 -12.99 -8.41 -2.39
N LEU A 31 -12.79 -9.38 -1.49
CA LEU A 31 -12.60 -9.11 -0.06
C LEU A 31 -11.35 -8.25 0.18
N SER A 32 -10.21 -8.64 -0.38
CA SER A 32 -8.95 -7.90 -0.20
C SER A 32 -9.06 -6.45 -0.68
N SER A 33 -9.76 -6.21 -1.80
CA SER A 33 -10.00 -4.86 -2.33
C SER A 33 -10.87 -4.04 -1.37
N GLY A 34 -11.90 -4.63 -0.79
CA GLY A 34 -12.74 -3.98 0.23
C GLY A 34 -11.92 -3.62 1.48
N VAL A 35 -11.06 -4.53 1.95
CA VAL A 35 -10.19 -4.29 3.12
C VAL A 35 -9.26 -3.11 2.87
N ILE A 36 -8.58 -3.06 1.72
CA ILE A 36 -7.67 -1.96 1.37
C ILE A 36 -8.42 -0.63 1.22
N ALA A 37 -9.60 -0.65 0.58
CA ALA A 37 -10.34 0.57 0.28
C ALA A 37 -11.00 1.21 1.50
N TYR A 38 -11.51 0.39 2.44
CA TYR A 38 -12.39 0.86 3.51
C TYR A 38 -11.85 0.60 4.91
N LEU A 39 -11.08 -0.47 5.11
CA LEU A 39 -10.79 -0.95 6.45
C LEU A 39 -9.43 -0.50 7.01
N GLY A 40 -8.63 0.24 6.23
CA GLY A 40 -7.29 0.68 6.63
C GLY A 40 -7.23 1.52 7.93
N ALA A 41 -8.30 2.26 8.26
CA ALA A 41 -8.36 3.11 9.45
C ALA A 41 -8.82 2.39 10.72
N PHE A 42 -9.25 1.12 10.63
CA PHE A 42 -9.89 0.40 11.73
C PHE A 42 -8.93 -0.57 12.42
N THR A 43 -9.30 -0.99 13.64
CA THR A 43 -8.53 -1.94 14.44
C THR A 43 -8.55 -3.35 13.84
N ALA A 44 -7.52 -4.15 14.14
CA ALA A 44 -7.41 -5.53 13.67
C ALA A 44 -8.69 -6.36 13.89
N VAL A 45 -9.29 -6.23 15.07
CA VAL A 45 -10.51 -6.96 15.45
C VAL A 45 -11.68 -6.56 14.56
N PHE A 46 -11.91 -5.25 14.39
CA PHE A 46 -12.99 -4.75 13.53
C PHE A 46 -12.81 -5.17 12.07
N ARG A 47 -11.57 -5.16 11.57
CA ARG A 47 -11.25 -5.65 10.22
C ARG A 47 -11.61 -7.12 10.06
N GLN A 48 -11.23 -7.95 11.04
CA GLN A 48 -11.52 -9.38 11.00
C GLN A 48 -13.02 -9.68 11.07
N ASP A 49 -13.75 -9.01 11.94
CA ASP A 49 -15.20 -9.17 12.08
C ASP A 49 -15.92 -8.79 10.78
N THR A 50 -15.56 -7.63 10.21
CA THR A 50 -16.12 -7.16 8.93
C THR A 50 -15.76 -8.10 7.77
N ALA A 51 -14.52 -8.57 7.71
CA ALA A 51 -14.10 -9.52 6.67
C ALA A 51 -14.86 -10.85 6.78
N ASN A 52 -15.13 -11.33 7.99
CA ASN A 52 -15.93 -12.54 8.23
C ASN A 52 -17.40 -12.34 7.79
N GLU A 53 -17.99 -11.17 8.04
CA GLU A 53 -19.32 -10.82 7.55
C GLU A 53 -19.37 -10.78 6.02
N TRP A 54 -18.39 -10.14 5.38
CA TRP A 54 -18.31 -10.12 3.93
C TRP A 54 -18.08 -11.51 3.33
N LEU A 55 -17.31 -12.37 3.99
CA LEU A 55 -17.11 -13.75 3.56
C LEU A 55 -18.42 -14.55 3.52
N LYS A 56 -19.29 -14.34 4.52
CA LYS A 56 -20.65 -14.94 4.55
C LYS A 56 -21.51 -14.41 3.42
N LEU A 57 -21.47 -13.11 3.13
CA LEU A 57 -22.21 -12.52 2.02
C LEU A 57 -21.75 -13.08 0.66
N ILE A 58 -20.43 -13.27 0.47
CA ILE A 58 -19.89 -13.92 -0.74
C ILE A 58 -20.40 -15.35 -0.88
N GLU A 59 -20.46 -16.09 0.23
CA GLU A 59 -21.01 -17.45 0.26
C GLU A 59 -22.50 -17.49 -0.11
N GLU A 60 -23.31 -16.59 0.45
CA GLU A 60 -24.72 -16.45 0.10
C GLU A 60 -24.93 -16.11 -1.39
N LYS A 61 -23.98 -15.42 -2.02
CA LYS A 61 -24.00 -15.09 -3.44
C LYS A 61 -23.41 -16.19 -4.35
N ASN A 62 -23.02 -17.33 -3.79
CA ASN A 62 -22.39 -18.45 -4.52
C ASN A 62 -21.17 -18.03 -5.33
N LEU A 63 -20.39 -17.07 -4.82
CA LEU A 63 -19.15 -16.65 -5.45
C LEU A 63 -17.99 -17.58 -5.01
N PRO A 64 -17.12 -18.02 -5.93
CA PRO A 64 -15.94 -18.81 -5.58
C PRO A 64 -15.03 -18.04 -4.61
N ARG A 65 -14.59 -18.71 -3.55
CA ARG A 65 -13.77 -18.12 -2.49
C ARG A 65 -12.99 -19.19 -1.73
N SER A 66 -11.87 -18.78 -1.13
CA SER A 66 -11.16 -19.64 -0.18
C SER A 66 -12.02 -19.93 1.06
N SER A 67 -11.72 -21.03 1.76
CA SER A 67 -12.43 -21.41 3.00
C SER A 67 -12.24 -20.39 4.12
N SER A 68 -11.08 -19.75 4.15
CA SER A 68 -10.69 -18.72 5.11
C SER A 68 -10.04 -17.56 4.38
N PHE A 69 -10.42 -16.34 4.71
CA PHE A 69 -9.80 -15.14 4.17
C PHE A 69 -8.42 -14.89 4.78
N SER A 70 -7.45 -14.52 3.96
CA SER A 70 -6.14 -14.06 4.41
C SER A 70 -5.63 -12.95 3.49
N LEU A 71 -5.56 -11.71 3.99
CA LEU A 71 -5.03 -10.59 3.21
C LEU A 71 -3.57 -10.82 2.80
N VAL A 72 -2.77 -11.37 3.72
CA VAL A 72 -1.37 -11.73 3.47
C VAL A 72 -1.26 -12.88 2.46
N GLY A 73 -2.16 -13.86 2.52
CA GLY A 73 -2.18 -14.95 1.53
C GLY A 73 -2.55 -14.47 0.13
N THR A 74 -3.47 -13.51 0.01
CA THR A 74 -3.95 -13.02 -1.29
C THR A 74 -3.03 -11.98 -1.92
N LEU A 75 -2.52 -11.01 -1.14
CA LEU A 75 -1.78 -9.86 -1.65
C LEU A 75 -0.37 -9.72 -1.07
N GLY A 76 0.01 -10.57 -0.12
CA GLY A 76 1.34 -10.55 0.49
C GLY A 76 2.37 -11.27 -0.37
N GLU A 77 3.43 -10.57 -0.72
CA GLU A 77 4.59 -11.18 -1.38
C GLU A 77 5.70 -11.48 -0.35
N PRO A 78 6.09 -12.75 -0.13
CA PRO A 78 7.05 -13.11 0.92
C PRO A 78 8.40 -12.39 0.84
N VAL A 79 8.88 -12.12 -0.38
CA VAL A 79 10.14 -11.41 -0.61
C VAL A 79 10.03 -9.95 -0.18
N VAL A 80 8.93 -9.29 -0.53
CA VAL A 80 8.66 -7.89 -0.17
C VAL A 80 8.43 -7.74 1.34
N ILE A 81 7.63 -8.63 1.95
CA ILE A 81 7.42 -8.64 3.41
C ILE A 81 8.74 -8.82 4.15
N ARG A 82 9.62 -9.70 3.67
CA ARG A 82 10.95 -9.86 4.25
C ARG A 82 11.79 -8.59 4.14
N ALA A 83 11.73 -7.90 3.01
CA ALA A 83 12.40 -6.61 2.84
C ALA A 83 11.84 -5.55 3.81
N TRP A 84 10.53 -5.51 4.04
CA TRP A 84 9.91 -4.64 5.05
C TRP A 84 10.40 -4.95 6.45
N ASN A 85 10.48 -6.22 6.83
CA ASN A 85 10.98 -6.62 8.15
C ASN A 85 12.45 -6.19 8.35
N ILE A 86 13.28 -6.33 7.31
CA ILE A 86 14.67 -5.85 7.33
C ILE A 86 14.72 -4.32 7.47
N ALA A 87 13.80 -3.61 6.82
CA ALA A 87 13.65 -2.16 6.95
C ALA A 87 13.04 -1.72 8.29
N GLY A 88 12.63 -2.65 9.15
CA GLY A 88 12.17 -2.37 10.51
C GLY A 88 10.65 -2.40 10.71
N LEU A 89 9.88 -2.89 9.74
CA LEU A 89 8.49 -3.26 9.99
C LEU A 89 8.44 -4.45 10.96
N PRO A 90 7.61 -4.42 12.01
CA PRO A 90 7.41 -5.58 12.87
C PRO A 90 6.84 -6.77 12.09
N SER A 91 7.22 -7.99 12.48
CA SER A 91 6.82 -9.23 11.81
C SER A 91 5.47 -9.78 12.27
N ASP A 92 4.71 -9.04 13.08
CA ASP A 92 3.37 -9.44 13.49
C ASP A 92 2.35 -9.25 12.34
N SER A 93 1.24 -9.98 12.40
CA SER A 93 0.24 -9.96 11.33
C SER A 93 -0.39 -8.58 11.13
N PHE A 94 -0.61 -7.81 12.19
CA PHE A 94 -1.21 -6.49 12.11
C PHE A 94 -0.31 -5.50 11.36
N SER A 95 0.99 -5.49 11.67
CA SER A 95 1.99 -4.66 10.99
C SER A 95 2.15 -5.03 9.53
N ILE A 96 2.18 -6.33 9.21
CA ILE A 96 2.28 -6.82 7.82
C ILE A 96 1.03 -6.43 7.01
N GLU A 97 -0.18 -6.59 7.58
CA GLU A 97 -1.41 -6.16 6.93
C GLU A 97 -1.42 -4.65 6.64
N ASN A 98 -0.99 -3.83 7.59
CA ASN A 98 -0.87 -2.38 7.37
C ASN A 98 0.14 -2.07 6.25
N GLY A 99 1.26 -2.81 6.18
CA GLY A 99 2.22 -2.70 5.09
C GLY A 99 1.62 -3.05 3.73
N ILE A 100 0.78 -4.09 3.66
CA ILE A 100 0.05 -4.48 2.44
C ILE A 100 -0.97 -3.40 2.05
N ILE A 101 -1.75 -2.88 3.00
CA ILE A 101 -2.74 -1.82 2.75
C ILE A 101 -2.04 -0.57 2.25
N LEU A 102 -0.93 -0.16 2.87
CA LEU A 102 -0.16 1.01 2.47
C LEU A 102 0.40 0.86 1.05
N SER A 103 0.96 -0.31 0.74
CA SER A 103 1.60 -0.56 -0.57
C SER A 103 0.60 -0.69 -1.72
N ASN A 104 -0.64 -1.09 -1.44
CA ASN A 104 -1.70 -1.26 -2.44
C ASN A 104 -2.72 -0.10 -2.46
N SER A 105 -2.55 0.90 -1.58
CA SER A 105 -3.44 2.06 -1.54
C SER A 105 -3.20 3.00 -2.71
N ARG A 106 -4.29 3.42 -3.36
CA ARG A 106 -4.23 4.40 -4.46
C ARG A 106 -4.13 5.84 -3.95
N ARG A 107 -4.69 6.11 -2.78
CA ARG A 107 -4.62 7.41 -2.09
C ARG A 107 -3.34 7.48 -1.27
N TRP A 108 -2.88 8.70 -1.00
CA TRP A 108 -1.74 8.91 -0.11
C TRP A 108 -2.11 8.45 1.31
N PRO A 109 -1.31 7.56 1.91
CA PRO A 109 -1.64 6.99 3.22
C PRO A 109 -1.32 7.99 4.34
N LEU A 110 -2.28 8.21 5.24
CA LEU A 110 -2.03 8.87 6.52
C LEU A 110 -1.75 7.80 7.58
N MET A 111 -0.56 7.85 8.17
CA MET A 111 -0.15 6.90 9.20
C MET A 111 -0.35 7.49 10.60
N ILE A 112 -1.16 6.82 11.42
CA ILE A 112 -1.32 7.14 12.85
C ILE A 112 -0.33 6.26 13.62
N ASP A 113 0.81 6.84 14.00
CA ASP A 113 1.95 6.09 14.54
C ASP A 113 2.52 6.72 15.82
N PRO A 114 1.89 6.48 16.99
CA PRO A 114 2.35 7.05 18.26
C PRO A 114 3.71 6.49 18.72
N GLN A 115 4.14 5.35 18.16
CA GLN A 115 5.39 4.67 18.53
C GLN A 115 6.54 4.97 17.55
N GLY A 116 6.29 5.67 16.45
CA GLY A 116 7.29 6.00 15.43
C GLY A 116 7.81 4.78 14.63
N GLN A 117 7.12 3.64 14.70
CA GLN A 117 7.56 2.40 14.04
C GLN A 117 7.39 2.48 12.52
N ALA A 118 6.21 2.91 12.05
CA ALA A 118 5.94 3.11 10.64
C ALA A 118 6.84 4.21 10.06
N ASN A 119 7.06 5.28 10.82
CA ASN A 119 7.98 6.34 10.44
C ASN A 119 9.41 5.82 10.17
N LYS A 120 9.96 5.04 11.10
CA LYS A 120 11.28 4.44 10.97
C LYS A 120 11.34 3.46 9.79
N TRP A 121 10.30 2.66 9.60
CA TRP A 121 10.19 1.71 8.50
C TRP A 121 10.22 2.41 7.13
N ILE A 122 9.37 3.42 6.91
CA ILE A 122 9.33 4.17 5.65
C ILE A 122 10.66 4.88 5.38
N LYS A 123 11.26 5.49 6.40
CA LYS A 123 12.59 6.11 6.29
C LYS A 123 13.64 5.11 5.79
N ASN A 124 13.71 3.93 6.39
CA ASN A 124 14.69 2.92 5.99
C ASN A 124 14.41 2.36 4.58
N MET A 125 13.13 2.16 4.25
CA MET A 125 12.71 1.59 2.96
C MET A 125 12.97 2.54 1.79
N GLU A 126 12.68 3.83 1.96
CA GLU A 126 12.73 4.83 0.89
C GLU A 126 14.02 5.65 0.86
N LYS A 127 14.88 5.55 1.90
CA LYS A 127 16.19 6.23 1.93
C LYS A 127 17.05 5.99 0.68
N PRO A 128 17.16 4.77 0.11
CA PRO A 128 17.91 4.55 -1.13
C PRO A 128 17.35 5.31 -2.34
N LYS A 129 16.08 5.72 -2.30
CA LYS A 129 15.39 6.47 -3.37
C LYS A 129 15.40 7.99 -3.15
N ASN A 130 16.30 8.50 -2.31
CA ASN A 130 16.41 9.92 -2.00
C ASN A 130 15.16 10.50 -1.31
N LEU A 131 14.67 9.81 -0.27
CA LEU A 131 13.56 10.26 0.56
C LEU A 131 13.83 11.64 1.19
N HIS A 132 12.89 12.56 1.01
CA HIS A 132 12.88 13.85 1.69
C HIS A 132 11.89 13.82 2.85
N VAL A 133 12.35 14.22 4.04
CA VAL A 133 11.50 14.32 5.24
C VAL A 133 11.22 15.80 5.47
N ILE A 134 9.95 16.18 5.51
CA ILE A 134 9.50 17.56 5.66
C ILE A 134 8.45 17.67 6.75
N LYS A 135 8.28 18.86 7.32
CA LYS A 135 7.18 19.18 8.23
C LYS A 135 6.42 20.40 7.72
N PRO A 136 5.09 20.47 7.91
CA PRO A 136 4.32 21.67 7.58
C PRO A 136 4.81 22.94 8.29
N SER A 137 5.52 22.80 9.42
CA SER A 137 6.12 23.91 10.16
C SER A 137 7.39 24.49 9.51
N ASP A 138 8.01 23.78 8.57
CA ASP A 138 9.26 24.20 7.95
C ASP A 138 8.98 25.32 6.94
N SER A 139 9.71 26.43 7.01
CA SER A 139 9.42 27.62 6.18
C SER A 139 9.57 27.38 4.67
N ASP A 140 10.31 26.35 4.28
CA ASP A 140 10.61 25.98 2.90
C ASP A 140 9.95 24.66 2.45
N TYR A 141 9.05 24.08 3.25
CA TYR A 141 8.47 22.75 2.96
C TYR A 141 7.80 22.69 1.59
N VAL A 142 7.11 23.77 1.19
CA VAL A 142 6.44 23.88 -0.11
C VAL A 142 7.46 23.74 -1.23
N ARG A 143 8.55 24.53 -1.18
CA ARG A 143 9.61 24.49 -2.18
C ARG A 143 10.27 23.11 -2.26
N VAL A 144 10.50 22.45 -1.12
CA VAL A 144 11.06 21.09 -1.10
C VAL A 144 10.08 20.11 -1.76
N LEU A 145 8.79 20.22 -1.45
CA LEU A 145 7.73 19.39 -2.01
C LEU A 145 7.61 19.58 -3.54
N GLU A 146 7.63 20.82 -4.04
CA GLU A 146 7.60 21.13 -5.48
C GLU A 146 8.76 20.44 -6.22
N ASN A 147 9.98 20.52 -5.69
CA ASN A 147 11.14 19.85 -6.27
C ASN A 147 10.98 18.34 -6.27
N CYS A 148 10.48 17.76 -5.17
CA CYS A 148 10.29 16.31 -5.09
C CYS A 148 9.24 15.83 -6.10
N ILE A 149 8.14 16.56 -6.29
CA ILE A 149 7.12 16.29 -7.30
C ILE A 149 7.73 16.28 -8.71
N GLN A 150 8.56 17.29 -9.00
CA GLN A 150 9.20 17.43 -10.31
C GLN A 150 10.23 16.32 -10.59
N PHE A 151 11.04 15.96 -9.61
CA PHE A 151 12.11 14.96 -9.78
C PHE A 151 11.68 13.52 -9.47
N GLY A 152 10.47 13.31 -8.95
CA GLY A 152 9.99 11.98 -8.56
C GLY A 152 10.64 11.43 -7.31
N HIS A 153 11.09 12.29 -6.39
CA HIS A 153 11.63 11.86 -5.11
C HIS A 153 10.50 11.57 -4.12
N PRO A 154 10.59 10.51 -3.30
CA PRO A 154 9.59 10.24 -2.30
C PRO A 154 9.64 11.28 -1.18
N VAL A 155 8.48 11.62 -0.61
CA VAL A 155 8.34 12.58 0.49
C VAL A 155 7.63 11.93 1.67
N LEU A 156 8.23 12.06 2.86
CA LEU A 156 7.59 11.75 4.13
C LEU A 156 7.29 13.05 4.87
N MET A 157 6.01 13.42 4.93
CA MET A 157 5.56 14.56 5.73
C MET A 157 5.27 14.12 7.17
N GLU A 158 6.00 14.69 8.12
CA GLU A 158 5.87 14.38 9.54
C GLU A 158 5.03 15.42 10.28
N ASN A 159 4.49 15.03 11.44
CA ASN A 159 3.80 15.93 12.37
C ASN A 159 2.63 16.69 11.70
N ILE A 160 1.87 15.99 10.86
CA ILE A 160 0.59 16.49 10.35
C ILE A 160 -0.33 16.74 11.55
N GLY A 161 -0.83 17.98 11.64
CA GLY A 161 -1.83 18.36 12.63
C GLY A 161 -3.24 17.93 12.24
N GLU A 162 -4.23 18.39 13.01
CA GLU A 162 -5.65 18.17 12.68
C GLU A 162 -6.09 18.96 11.44
N GLU A 163 -5.41 20.07 11.16
CA GLU A 163 -5.63 20.91 9.99
C GLU A 163 -4.53 20.68 8.95
N ILE A 164 -4.96 20.54 7.70
CA ILE A 164 -4.08 20.37 6.54
C ILE A 164 -4.20 21.62 5.68
N ASP A 165 -3.05 22.12 5.21
CA ASP A 165 -3.01 23.25 4.29
C ASP A 165 -3.78 22.93 2.99
N PRO A 166 -4.79 23.73 2.61
CA PRO A 166 -5.56 23.53 1.38
C PRO A 166 -4.71 23.48 0.11
N MET A 167 -3.49 24.04 0.11
CA MET A 167 -2.61 23.95 -1.06
C MET A 167 -2.27 22.49 -1.43
N LEU A 168 -2.33 21.56 -0.47
CA LEU A 168 -2.02 20.15 -0.68
C LEU A 168 -3.17 19.39 -1.34
N GLU A 169 -4.38 19.95 -1.40
CA GLU A 169 -5.56 19.27 -1.94
C GLU A 169 -5.38 18.74 -3.37
N PRO A 170 -4.82 19.50 -4.33
CA PRO A 170 -4.57 18.98 -5.68
C PRO A 170 -3.64 17.78 -5.69
N LEU A 171 -2.65 17.76 -4.79
CA LEU A 171 -1.72 16.63 -4.64
C LEU A 171 -2.43 15.43 -4.02
N LEU A 172 -3.19 15.65 -2.94
CA LEU A 172 -3.91 14.60 -2.23
C LEU A 172 -4.94 13.89 -3.11
N LEU A 173 -5.62 14.67 -3.95
CA LEU A 173 -6.61 14.19 -4.92
C LEU A 173 -6.00 13.77 -6.26
N LYS A 174 -4.68 13.93 -6.44
CA LYS A 174 -3.94 13.64 -7.68
C LYS A 174 -4.54 14.34 -8.91
N GLN A 175 -4.92 15.61 -8.76
CA GLN A 175 -5.50 16.48 -9.79
C GLN A 175 -4.45 16.94 -10.81
N THR A 176 -3.91 15.97 -11.55
CA THR A 176 -2.95 16.21 -12.63
C THR A 176 -3.67 16.55 -13.94
N PHE A 177 -3.02 17.34 -14.78
CA PHE A 177 -3.52 17.73 -16.10
C PHE A 177 -2.37 17.78 -17.11
N LYS A 178 -2.69 17.68 -18.40
CA LYS A 178 -1.66 17.79 -19.46
C LYS A 178 -1.52 19.25 -19.89
N GLN A 179 -0.29 19.76 -19.91
CA GLN A 179 0.04 21.08 -20.44
C GLN A 179 1.34 20.99 -21.23
N GLY A 180 1.33 21.47 -22.49
CA GLY A 180 2.52 21.47 -23.33
C GLY A 180 3.10 20.07 -23.64
N GLY A 181 2.31 19.01 -23.49
CA GLY A 181 2.76 17.62 -23.69
C GLY A 181 3.25 16.92 -22.41
N SER A 182 3.55 17.66 -21.35
CA SER A 182 3.92 17.13 -20.03
C SER A 182 2.69 16.95 -19.13
N LEU A 183 2.78 16.02 -18.18
CA LEU A 183 1.84 15.89 -17.09
C LEU A 183 2.24 16.91 -16.01
N CYS A 184 1.30 17.73 -15.56
CA CYS A 184 1.53 18.78 -14.60
C CYS A 184 0.51 18.72 -13.47
N ILE A 185 0.83 19.38 -12.36
CA ILE A 185 -0.07 19.61 -11.23
C ILE A 185 0.03 21.07 -10.80
N LYS A 186 -1.08 21.63 -10.32
CA LYS A 186 -1.10 22.97 -9.73
C LYS A 186 -1.01 22.85 -8.22
N LEU A 187 -0.01 23.46 -7.60
CA LEU A 187 0.16 23.50 -6.15
C LEU A 187 0.26 24.98 -5.73
N GLY A 188 -0.76 25.46 -5.01
CA GLY A 188 -0.90 26.90 -4.77
C GLY A 188 -0.99 27.68 -6.10
N ASP A 189 -0.07 28.62 -6.32
CA ASP A 189 0.02 29.40 -7.56
C ASP A 189 0.98 28.79 -8.60
N SER A 190 1.78 27.80 -8.20
CA SER A 190 2.77 27.15 -9.06
C SER A 190 2.16 26.05 -9.92
N VAL A 191 2.59 25.97 -11.18
CA VAL A 191 2.36 24.79 -12.04
C VAL A 191 3.66 24.02 -12.16
N ILE A 192 3.63 22.76 -11.75
CA ILE A 192 4.81 21.91 -11.60
C ILE A 192 4.63 20.71 -12.52
N GLU A 193 5.70 20.34 -13.24
CA GLU A 193 5.72 19.08 -13.97
C GLU A 193 5.66 17.92 -12.97
N TYR A 194 4.76 16.97 -13.20
CA TYR A 194 4.49 15.87 -12.29
C TYR A 194 5.22 14.62 -12.74
N SER A 195 6.19 14.17 -11.95
CA SER A 195 6.85 12.89 -12.17
C SER A 195 5.95 11.71 -11.75
N PRO A 196 5.74 10.71 -12.63
CA PRO A 196 5.03 9.48 -12.27
C PRO A 196 5.68 8.66 -11.14
N ASP A 197 6.97 8.91 -10.87
CA ASP A 197 7.73 8.21 -9.83
C ASP A 197 7.56 8.84 -8.45
N PHE A 198 6.94 10.03 -8.35
CA PHE A 198 6.68 10.72 -7.09
C PHE A 198 5.82 9.87 -6.15
N ARG A 199 6.22 9.80 -4.87
CA ARG A 199 5.58 8.98 -3.84
C ARG A 199 5.48 9.67 -2.49
#